data_AF-A0AAE3PIE5-F1
#
_entry.id   AF-A0AAE3PIE5-F1
#
_cell.length_a   1.000
_cell.length_b   1.000
_cell.length_c   1.000
_cell.angle_alpha   90.00
_cell.angle_beta   90.00
_cell.angle_gamma   90.00
#
_symmetry.space_group_name_H-M   'P 1'
#
loop_
_entity.id
_entity.type
_entity.pdbx_description
1 polymer ?
#
loop_
_entity_poly.entity_id
_entity_poly.type
_entity_poly.pdbx_seq_one_letter_code
_entity_poly.pdbx_strand_id
1 'polypeptide(L)'
;MSVTTSQSRRRGIESPIQRLVLLVGFLAVTAAIAIAHGAPATGYELSMYAATPVAFWVGVALALACSILVAFAPATSGVRAGALLLGGESFVAIVSLPLIRGYRFYSAGDALSHLGWTRDVLQGNVQLTELIYPGTHTVGLFFNRILGLPLEHALFLGVVVFTAVFVVFVPLTVATITDDRKALAVAMVSGLLLLPINNISAHLTVFPSTMAIFFLPLILLLTVVYLTEVDGGWFEMSPVGILLAISSLAITFIHPQQAANLLLMYVTLAVVLLAHRWYSGGNTNLRPVYGQALFLAAVLVVWSILHQRITNTAFAFTNTVITTILTGAPSETGAIAQRTGTLTELGISPLEIFGKLFLVSSVYIGLAGLLLGGNVLGRLRTSEKRMQTLPFFGVALIPVAAVMVLYMLGRLQTIYFRHLGFIMVVVTVFGAIAIARGLSFVETWSPTVSRGVTALSVVVLAIMLALSLATVFPSPYIYQANSQVTDARMTGHQTAFAYEAEGIEYVGIRAGPDRFRDAIEGTGSLTSGTEREGSAVPFNELDSDLNEVYDEPRYLVVSQATVEREDLWGNIRYSEAGLERAGQDRGVNRVVTNGDFRLYYVSE
;
A
#
# COMPACT_ATOMS: atom_id res chain seq x y z
N MET A 1 27.91 43.60 21.78
CA MET A 1 27.33 43.89 20.45
C MET A 1 26.45 42.72 20.06
N SER A 2 25.13 42.87 20.26
CA SER A 2 24.14 41.84 19.96
C SER A 2 23.78 41.88 18.47
N VAL A 3 24.09 40.83 17.73
CA VAL A 3 23.58 40.64 16.37
C VAL A 3 22.15 40.11 16.50
N THR A 4 21.18 41.02 16.39
CA THR A 4 19.77 40.71 16.20
C THR A 4 19.59 40.01 14.87
N THR A 5 19.34 38.70 14.90
CA THR A 5 18.86 37.91 13.77
C THR A 5 17.44 38.32 13.41
N SER A 6 17.30 39.34 12.56
CA SER A 6 16.01 39.64 11.92
C SER A 6 15.75 38.63 10.80
N GLN A 7 15.27 37.43 11.13
CA GLN A 7 14.59 36.60 10.14
C GLN A 7 13.27 37.30 9.79
N SER A 8 13.23 37.97 8.64
CA SER A 8 12.01 38.55 8.11
C SER A 8 11.03 37.42 7.78
N ARG A 9 10.08 37.15 8.69
CA ARG A 9 8.83 36.44 8.38
C ARG A 9 8.12 37.26 7.31
N ARG A 10 8.33 36.95 6.03
CA ARG A 10 7.53 37.50 4.92
C ARG A 10 6.06 37.17 5.22
N ARG A 11 5.29 38.18 5.64
CA ARG A 11 3.83 38.06 5.81
C ARG A 11 3.27 37.61 4.45
N GLY A 12 2.59 36.47 4.42
CA GLY A 12 1.91 36.00 3.21
C GLY A 12 0.92 37.08 2.76
N ILE A 13 0.97 37.45 1.49
CA ILE A 13 -0.01 38.37 0.92
C ILE A 13 -1.21 37.51 0.55
N GLU A 14 -2.37 37.78 1.14
CA GLU A 14 -3.61 37.16 0.69
C GLU A 14 -4.00 37.78 -0.65
N SER A 15 -3.91 36.98 -1.71
CA SER A 15 -4.41 37.39 -3.02
C SER A 15 -5.80 36.80 -3.24
N PRO A 16 -6.82 37.62 -3.60
CA PRO A 16 -8.12 37.12 -4.05
C PRO A 16 -8.00 36.06 -5.15
N ILE A 17 -6.95 36.14 -5.98
CA ILE A 17 -6.65 35.18 -7.04
C ILE A 17 -6.38 33.78 -6.48
N GLN A 18 -5.64 33.66 -5.37
CA GLN A 18 -5.35 32.35 -4.77
C GLN A 18 -6.63 31.68 -4.26
N ARG A 19 -7.54 32.45 -3.67
CA ARG A 19 -8.85 31.95 -3.23
C ARG A 19 -9.71 31.52 -4.42
N LEU A 20 -9.68 32.29 -5.52
CA LEU A 20 -10.36 31.93 -6.75
C LEU A 20 -9.81 30.64 -7.36
N VAL A 21 -8.48 30.47 -7.41
CA VAL A 21 -7.84 29.23 -7.89
C VAL A 21 -8.24 28.03 -7.04
N LEU A 22 -8.27 28.18 -5.70
CA LEU A 22 -8.76 27.12 -4.82
C LEU A 22 -10.24 26.81 -5.05
N LEU A 23 -11.10 27.83 -5.20
CA LEU A 23 -12.51 27.64 -5.49
C LEU A 23 -12.72 26.85 -6.79
N VAL A 24 -12.00 27.22 -7.85
CA VAL A 24 -12.00 26.47 -9.13
C VAL A 24 -11.58 25.03 -8.90
N GLY A 25 -10.53 24.78 -8.13
CA GLY A 25 -10.08 23.44 -7.79
C GLY A 25 -11.14 22.62 -7.04
N PHE A 26 -11.76 23.18 -5.99
CA PHE A 26 -12.80 22.50 -5.21
C PHE A 26 -14.04 22.19 -6.05
N LEU A 27 -14.45 23.11 -6.92
CA LEU A 27 -15.54 22.86 -7.87
C LEU A 27 -15.17 21.77 -8.88
N ALA A 28 -13.93 21.75 -9.37
CA ALA A 28 -13.45 20.75 -10.32
C ALA A 28 -13.44 19.33 -9.73
N VAL A 29 -12.93 19.15 -8.50
CA VAL A 29 -12.97 17.83 -7.84
C VAL A 29 -14.39 17.41 -7.49
N THR A 30 -15.25 18.35 -7.06
CA THR A 30 -16.67 18.07 -6.78
C THR A 30 -17.39 17.60 -8.04
N ALA A 31 -17.21 18.31 -9.16
CA ALA A 31 -17.79 17.92 -10.45
C ALA A 31 -17.24 16.57 -10.93
N ALA A 32 -15.94 16.32 -10.76
CA ALA A 32 -15.33 15.03 -11.09
C ALA A 32 -16.00 13.89 -10.32
N ILE A 33 -16.14 14.02 -8.99
CA ILE A 33 -16.80 13.00 -8.15
C ILE A 33 -18.24 12.76 -8.62
N ALA A 34 -19.01 13.82 -8.88
CA ALA A 34 -20.38 13.69 -9.38
C ALA A 34 -20.46 12.96 -10.73
N ILE A 35 -19.53 13.25 -11.65
CA ILE A 35 -19.43 12.58 -12.95
C ILE A 35 -19.10 11.09 -12.79
N ALA A 36 -18.11 10.75 -11.95
CA ALA A 36 -17.74 9.36 -11.71
C ALA A 36 -18.87 8.58 -11.02
N HIS A 37 -19.59 9.22 -10.09
CA HIS A 37 -20.76 8.64 -9.44
C HIS A 37 -21.93 8.40 -10.40
N GLY A 38 -22.15 9.32 -11.34
CA GLY A 38 -23.15 9.19 -12.40
C GLY A 38 -22.83 8.14 -13.47
N ALA A 39 -21.65 7.51 -13.41
CA ALA A 39 -21.21 6.46 -14.32
C ALA A 39 -20.79 5.20 -13.55
N PRO A 40 -21.73 4.50 -12.87
CA PRO A 40 -21.43 3.32 -12.08
C PRO A 40 -20.95 2.15 -12.95
N ALA A 41 -20.22 1.21 -12.34
CA ALA A 41 -19.76 0.00 -13.03
C ALA A 41 -20.94 -0.92 -13.37
N THR A 42 -21.05 -1.34 -14.62
CA THR A 42 -22.11 -2.26 -15.10
C THR A 42 -21.63 -3.69 -15.30
N GLY A 43 -20.32 -3.93 -15.18
CA GLY A 43 -19.67 -5.21 -15.40
C GLY A 43 -18.22 -5.16 -14.93
N TYR A 44 -17.44 -6.15 -15.31
CA TYR A 44 -16.01 -6.17 -15.00
C TYR A 44 -15.26 -5.13 -15.85
N GLU A 45 -14.36 -4.40 -15.21
CA GLU A 45 -13.55 -3.34 -15.83
C GLU A 45 -12.07 -3.75 -15.73
N LEU A 46 -11.45 -4.21 -16.83
CA LEU A 46 -10.01 -4.58 -16.84
C LEU A 46 -9.09 -3.45 -16.34
N SER A 47 -9.47 -2.20 -16.61
CA SER A 47 -8.73 -1.00 -16.21
C SER A 47 -9.69 0.07 -15.71
N MET A 48 -9.53 0.43 -14.43
CA MET A 48 -10.28 1.53 -13.82
C MET A 48 -10.01 2.87 -14.52
N TYR A 49 -8.79 3.08 -15.03
CA TYR A 49 -8.45 4.29 -15.76
C TYR A 49 -9.26 4.42 -17.06
N ALA A 50 -9.41 3.33 -17.80
CA ALA A 50 -10.14 3.32 -19.06
C ALA A 50 -11.67 3.38 -18.85
N ALA A 51 -12.17 2.72 -17.80
CA ALA A 51 -13.60 2.67 -17.51
C ALA A 51 -14.14 3.95 -16.84
N THR A 52 -13.29 4.72 -16.17
CA THR A 52 -13.69 5.98 -15.53
C THR A 52 -13.77 7.12 -16.56
N PRO A 53 -14.85 7.92 -16.60
CA PRO A 53 -14.99 9.01 -17.57
C PRO A 53 -13.79 9.96 -17.60
N VAL A 54 -13.33 10.33 -18.79
CA VAL A 54 -12.18 11.26 -18.96
C VAL A 54 -12.38 12.58 -18.21
N ALA A 55 -13.62 13.07 -18.12
CA ALA A 55 -13.94 14.29 -17.39
C ALA A 55 -13.63 14.21 -15.88
N PHE A 56 -13.68 13.03 -15.26
CA PHE A 56 -13.21 12.83 -13.88
C PHE A 56 -11.71 13.11 -13.78
N TRP A 57 -10.91 12.50 -14.67
CA TRP A 57 -9.46 12.66 -14.69
C TRP A 57 -9.05 14.10 -14.96
N VAL A 58 -9.73 14.79 -15.89
CA VAL A 58 -9.50 16.22 -16.16
C VAL A 58 -9.82 17.08 -14.94
N GLY A 59 -10.96 16.85 -14.27
CA GLY A 59 -11.35 17.61 -13.09
C GLY A 59 -10.38 17.43 -11.92
N VAL A 60 -9.95 16.20 -11.64
CA VAL A 60 -8.97 15.91 -10.60
C VAL A 60 -7.58 16.45 -10.95
N ALA A 61 -7.15 16.33 -12.21
CA ALA A 61 -5.87 16.91 -12.66
C ALA A 61 -5.85 18.44 -12.50
N LEU A 62 -6.96 19.12 -12.82
CA LEU A 62 -7.11 20.56 -12.61
C LEU A 62 -7.07 20.92 -11.11
N ALA A 63 -7.75 20.15 -10.27
CA ALA A 63 -7.75 20.34 -8.82
C ALA A 63 -6.35 20.17 -8.20
N LEU A 64 -5.62 19.12 -8.59
CA LEU A 64 -4.23 18.89 -8.19
C LEU A 64 -3.30 19.99 -8.68
N ALA A 65 -3.45 20.45 -9.92
CA ALA A 65 -2.68 21.58 -10.43
C ALA A 65 -2.92 22.86 -9.61
N CYS A 66 -4.18 23.18 -9.31
CA CYS A 66 -4.55 24.31 -8.45
C CYS A 66 -3.94 24.18 -7.05
N SER A 67 -4.02 22.99 -6.45
CA SER A 67 -3.41 22.69 -5.15
C SER A 67 -1.90 22.93 -5.16
N ILE A 68 -1.18 22.35 -6.12
CA ILE A 68 0.28 22.48 -6.22
C ILE A 68 0.68 23.95 -6.45
N LEU A 69 0.02 24.65 -7.38
CA LEU A 69 0.32 26.05 -7.66
C LEU A 69 0.17 26.94 -6.41
N VAL A 70 -0.92 26.76 -5.66
CA VAL A 70 -1.17 27.56 -4.45
C VAL A 70 -0.26 27.13 -3.28
N ALA A 71 0.06 25.83 -3.14
CA ALA A 71 0.91 25.32 -2.07
C ALA A 71 2.34 25.91 -2.13
N PHE A 72 2.89 26.02 -3.35
CA PHE A 72 4.22 26.58 -3.61
C PHE A 72 4.25 28.11 -3.71
N ALA A 73 3.08 28.75 -3.86
CA ALA A 73 2.99 30.21 -3.86
C ALA A 73 3.22 30.82 -2.45
N PRO A 74 3.67 32.08 -2.37
CA PRO A 74 3.61 32.85 -1.13
C PRO A 74 2.15 33.00 -0.68
N ALA A 75 1.76 32.27 0.37
CA ALA A 75 0.38 32.21 0.85
C ALA A 75 0.32 32.30 2.39
N THR A 76 -0.79 32.82 2.92
CA THR A 76 -1.12 32.72 4.36
C THR A 76 -1.34 31.27 4.76
N SER A 77 -1.33 31.01 6.07
CA SER A 77 -1.54 29.65 6.61
C SER A 77 -2.89 29.08 6.18
N GLY A 78 -3.96 29.89 6.23
CA GLY A 78 -5.31 29.46 5.81
C GLY A 78 -5.38 29.10 4.32
N VAL A 79 -4.83 29.94 3.44
CA VAL A 79 -4.81 29.66 1.99
C VAL A 79 -3.97 28.41 1.68
N ARG A 80 -2.80 28.25 2.33
CA ARG A 80 -2.00 27.03 2.15
C ARG A 80 -2.71 25.79 2.69
N ALA A 81 -3.38 25.87 3.83
CA ALA A 81 -4.19 24.78 4.35
C ALA A 81 -5.30 24.39 3.36
N GLY A 82 -5.96 25.35 2.71
CA GLY A 82 -6.90 25.10 1.63
C GLY A 82 -6.27 24.36 0.44
N ALA A 83 -5.03 24.71 0.06
CA ALA A 83 -4.31 23.98 -0.98
C ALA A 83 -3.98 22.53 -0.59
N LEU A 84 -3.54 22.31 0.66
CA LEU A 84 -3.27 20.96 1.18
C LEU A 84 -4.56 20.13 1.24
N LEU A 85 -5.67 20.72 1.70
CA LEU A 85 -6.98 20.09 1.73
C LEU A 85 -7.43 19.69 0.32
N LEU A 86 -7.34 20.62 -0.64
CA LEU A 86 -7.71 20.36 -2.03
C LEU A 86 -6.89 19.22 -2.64
N GLY A 87 -5.56 19.19 -2.40
CA GLY A 87 -4.69 18.13 -2.90
C GLY A 87 -5.02 16.78 -2.26
N GLY A 88 -5.23 16.76 -0.95
CA GLY A 88 -5.65 15.56 -0.20
C GLY A 88 -7.01 15.03 -0.64
N GLU A 89 -8.02 15.89 -0.78
CA GLU A 89 -9.37 15.51 -1.23
C GLU A 89 -9.37 14.99 -2.67
N SER A 90 -8.66 15.68 -3.58
CA SER A 90 -8.48 15.23 -4.97
C SER A 90 -7.89 13.82 -5.02
N PHE A 91 -6.96 13.54 -4.12
CA PHE A 91 -6.34 12.23 -4.01
C PHE A 91 -7.26 11.18 -3.40
N VAL A 92 -7.97 11.51 -2.32
CA VAL A 92 -8.98 10.62 -1.71
C VAL A 92 -10.07 10.28 -2.72
N ALA A 93 -10.46 11.21 -3.59
CA ALA A 93 -11.41 10.96 -4.68
C ALA A 93 -10.89 9.89 -5.66
N ILE A 94 -9.61 9.91 -6.03
CA ILE A 94 -8.99 8.87 -6.88
C ILE A 94 -9.04 7.52 -6.17
N VAL A 95 -8.53 7.44 -4.94
CA VAL A 95 -8.44 6.19 -4.16
C VAL A 95 -9.82 5.60 -3.86
N SER A 96 -10.83 6.44 -3.74
CA SER A 96 -12.22 6.05 -3.46
C SER A 96 -13.03 5.70 -4.70
N LEU A 97 -12.45 5.72 -5.90
CA LEU A 97 -13.16 5.38 -7.14
C LEU A 97 -13.99 4.09 -7.07
N PRO A 98 -13.51 2.98 -6.46
CA PRO A 98 -14.35 1.80 -6.29
C PRO A 98 -15.65 2.04 -5.52
N LEU A 99 -15.63 2.89 -4.50
CA LEU A 99 -16.83 3.27 -3.74
C LEU A 99 -17.71 4.20 -4.57
N ILE A 100 -17.11 5.21 -5.22
CA ILE A 100 -17.82 6.22 -6.01
C ILE A 100 -18.55 5.58 -7.19
N ARG A 101 -17.91 4.64 -7.88
CA ARG A 101 -18.45 3.88 -9.03
C ARG A 101 -19.32 2.70 -8.62
N GLY A 102 -19.52 2.45 -7.32
CA GLY A 102 -20.43 1.42 -6.82
C GLY A 102 -19.96 -0.02 -7.04
N TYR A 103 -18.66 -0.29 -6.99
CA TYR A 103 -18.17 -1.67 -7.08
C TYR A 103 -18.72 -2.52 -5.93
N ARG A 104 -19.11 -3.77 -6.23
CA ARG A 104 -19.60 -4.72 -5.22
C ARG A 104 -18.56 -4.99 -4.15
N PHE A 105 -17.35 -5.33 -4.57
CA PHE A 105 -16.18 -5.37 -3.70
C PHE A 105 -14.93 -5.09 -4.53
N TYR A 106 -14.00 -4.33 -3.98
CA TYR A 106 -12.73 -4.05 -4.65
C TYR A 106 -11.63 -4.57 -3.78
N SER A 107 -11.26 -5.84 -4.00
CA SER A 107 -10.08 -6.57 -3.50
C SER A 107 -10.28 -8.08 -3.75
N ALA A 108 -10.00 -8.56 -4.95
CA ALA A 108 -10.01 -10.01 -5.23
C ALA A 108 -8.89 -10.76 -4.47
N GLY A 109 -8.89 -12.11 -4.53
CA GLY A 109 -7.85 -12.94 -3.90
C GLY A 109 -8.01 -13.04 -2.38
N ASP A 110 -6.90 -12.92 -1.63
CA ASP A 110 -6.87 -13.09 -0.16
C ASP A 110 -7.85 -12.18 0.59
N ALA A 111 -8.17 -11.02 0.03
CA ALA A 111 -9.11 -10.09 0.62
C ALA A 111 -10.56 -10.60 0.66
N LEU A 112 -10.93 -11.56 -0.19
CA LEU A 112 -12.22 -12.25 -0.08
C LEU A 112 -12.26 -13.12 1.18
N SER A 113 -11.17 -13.77 1.58
CA SER A 113 -11.10 -14.46 2.87
C SER A 113 -11.14 -13.50 4.05
N HIS A 114 -10.55 -12.30 3.92
CA HIS A 114 -10.73 -11.23 4.92
C HIS A 114 -12.18 -10.79 5.07
N LEU A 115 -12.92 -10.69 3.97
CA LEU A 115 -14.36 -10.45 4.01
C LEU A 115 -15.09 -11.60 4.72
N GLY A 116 -14.71 -12.85 4.44
CA GLY A 116 -15.21 -14.06 5.11
C GLY A 116 -14.99 -14.05 6.63
N TRP A 117 -13.76 -13.86 7.09
CA TRP A 117 -13.44 -13.76 8.52
C TRP A 117 -14.18 -12.61 9.20
N THR A 118 -14.32 -11.46 8.52
CA THR A 118 -15.06 -10.33 9.08
C THR A 118 -16.53 -10.69 9.26
N ARG A 119 -17.13 -11.46 8.34
CA ARG A 119 -18.49 -11.98 8.46
C ARG A 119 -18.62 -12.99 9.59
N ASP A 120 -17.68 -13.91 9.73
CA ASP A 120 -17.66 -14.89 10.82
C ASP A 120 -17.60 -14.21 12.20
N VAL A 121 -16.76 -13.17 12.34
CA VAL A 121 -16.72 -12.35 13.55
C VAL A 121 -18.06 -11.65 13.79
N LEU A 122 -18.66 -11.08 12.74
CA LEU A 122 -19.94 -10.39 12.85
C LEU A 122 -21.07 -11.32 13.32
N GLN A 123 -21.03 -12.59 12.91
CA GLN A 123 -21.99 -13.64 13.27
C GLN A 123 -21.68 -14.33 14.60
N GLY A 124 -20.49 -14.11 15.17
CA GLY A 124 -20.06 -14.74 16.43
C GLY A 124 -19.44 -16.13 16.26
N ASN A 125 -19.11 -16.52 15.03
CA ASN A 125 -18.48 -17.83 14.73
C ASN A 125 -16.98 -17.84 15.06
N VAL A 126 -16.32 -16.68 14.97
CA VAL A 126 -14.87 -16.50 15.24
C VAL A 126 -14.68 -15.31 16.16
N GLN A 127 -13.82 -15.42 17.18
CA GLN A 127 -13.47 -14.26 18.01
C GLN A 127 -12.41 -13.40 17.32
N LEU A 128 -12.48 -12.08 17.50
CA LEU A 128 -11.48 -11.16 16.95
C LEU A 128 -10.04 -11.53 17.35
N THR A 129 -9.84 -11.98 18.59
CA THR A 129 -8.52 -12.35 19.13
C THR A 129 -7.91 -13.59 18.52
N GLU A 130 -8.69 -14.38 17.78
CA GLU A 130 -8.18 -15.56 17.06
C GLU A 130 -7.63 -15.21 15.67
N LEU A 131 -7.96 -14.01 15.16
CA LEU A 131 -7.41 -13.50 13.91
C LEU A 131 -6.00 -12.97 14.13
N ILE A 132 -5.09 -13.27 13.18
CA ILE A 132 -3.70 -12.79 13.20
C ILE A 132 -3.60 -11.26 13.07
N TYR A 133 -4.56 -10.67 12.36
CA TYR A 133 -4.62 -9.26 11.95
C TYR A 133 -6.00 -8.66 12.27
N PRO A 134 -6.40 -8.60 13.56
CA PRO A 134 -7.73 -8.18 13.96
C PRO A 134 -8.01 -6.70 13.67
N GLY A 135 -6.98 -5.87 13.56
CA GLY A 135 -7.11 -4.43 13.33
C GLY A 135 -7.86 -4.10 12.04
N THR A 136 -7.55 -4.82 10.94
CA THR A 136 -8.23 -4.61 9.65
C THR A 136 -9.73 -4.92 9.72
N HIS A 137 -10.07 -6.05 10.36
CA HIS A 137 -11.45 -6.53 10.52
C HIS A 137 -12.23 -5.62 11.46
N THR A 138 -11.59 -5.17 12.55
CA THR A 138 -12.18 -4.24 13.53
C THR A 138 -12.56 -2.91 12.89
N VAL A 139 -11.71 -2.36 12.02
CA VAL A 139 -12.01 -1.12 11.29
C VAL A 139 -13.18 -1.31 10.33
N GLY A 140 -13.23 -2.43 9.59
CA GLY A 140 -14.38 -2.76 8.74
C GLY A 140 -15.68 -2.91 9.54
N LEU A 141 -15.64 -3.63 10.65
CA LEU A 141 -16.79 -3.80 11.55
C LEU A 141 -17.25 -2.48 12.16
N PHE A 142 -16.32 -1.59 12.52
CA PHE A 142 -16.64 -0.25 12.99
C PHE A 142 -17.46 0.53 11.96
N PHE A 143 -17.02 0.58 10.70
CA PHE A 143 -17.78 1.28 9.65
C PHE A 143 -19.10 0.61 9.32
N ASN A 144 -19.14 -0.73 9.29
CA ASN A 144 -20.39 -1.47 9.09
C ASN A 144 -21.43 -1.15 10.18
N ARG A 145 -21.01 -1.16 11.45
CA ARG A 145 -21.92 -0.94 12.60
C ARG A 145 -22.32 0.52 12.78
N ILE A 146 -21.39 1.46 12.59
CA ILE A 146 -21.63 2.88 12.85
C ILE A 146 -22.28 3.58 11.67
N LEU A 147 -21.86 3.26 10.44
CA LEU A 147 -22.34 3.92 9.22
C LEU A 147 -23.42 3.11 8.49
N GLY A 148 -23.68 1.86 8.91
CA GLY A 148 -24.64 0.97 8.25
C GLY A 148 -24.19 0.51 6.86
N LEU A 149 -22.91 0.63 6.53
CA LEU A 149 -22.38 0.25 5.22
C LEU A 149 -22.35 -1.28 5.06
N PRO A 150 -22.61 -1.81 3.85
CA PRO A 150 -22.30 -3.21 3.53
C PRO A 150 -20.84 -3.53 3.87
N LEU A 151 -20.59 -4.77 4.32
CA LEU A 151 -19.29 -5.16 4.85
C LEU A 151 -18.16 -4.98 3.82
N GLU A 152 -18.48 -5.21 2.55
CA GLU A 152 -17.60 -5.03 1.40
C GLU A 152 -17.11 -3.58 1.28
N HIS A 153 -18.03 -2.61 1.36
CA HIS A 153 -17.73 -1.18 1.32
C HIS A 153 -17.06 -0.71 2.60
N ALA A 154 -17.46 -1.26 3.75
CA ALA A 154 -16.91 -0.91 5.05
C ALA A 154 -15.42 -1.28 5.16
N LEU A 155 -15.04 -2.47 4.70
CA LEU A 155 -13.63 -2.90 4.66
C LEU A 155 -12.80 -2.03 3.72
N PHE A 156 -13.32 -1.73 2.52
CA PHE A 156 -12.59 -0.90 1.56
C PHE A 156 -12.50 0.57 2.02
N LEU A 157 -13.51 1.11 2.71
CA LEU A 157 -13.43 2.41 3.37
C LEU A 157 -12.28 2.44 4.39
N GLY A 158 -12.00 1.33 5.07
CA GLY A 158 -10.78 1.16 5.87
C GLY A 158 -9.51 1.46 5.08
N VAL A 159 -9.37 0.90 3.88
CA VAL A 159 -8.20 1.16 2.99
C VAL A 159 -8.08 2.64 2.65
N VAL A 160 -9.21 3.28 2.31
CA VAL A 160 -9.26 4.73 2.01
C VAL A 160 -8.80 5.56 3.22
N VAL A 161 -9.27 5.23 4.42
CA VAL A 161 -8.92 5.94 5.66
C VAL A 161 -7.43 5.81 5.98
N PHE A 162 -6.86 4.61 5.89
CA PHE A 162 -5.41 4.44 6.10
C PHE A 162 -4.59 5.17 5.04
N THR A 163 -5.07 5.23 3.80
CA THR A 163 -4.43 6.03 2.76
C THR A 163 -4.48 7.53 3.09
N ALA A 164 -5.60 8.03 3.61
CA ALA A 164 -5.71 9.40 4.09
C ALA A 164 -4.77 9.67 5.28
N VAL A 165 -4.63 8.72 6.21
CA VAL A 165 -3.63 8.78 7.29
C VAL A 165 -2.23 8.94 6.71
N PHE A 166 -1.86 8.14 5.70
CA PHE A 166 -0.55 8.28 5.05
C PHE A 166 -0.34 9.68 4.46
N VAL A 167 -1.29 10.15 3.66
CA VAL A 167 -1.24 11.46 2.97
C VAL A 167 -1.20 12.64 3.95
N VAL A 168 -1.85 12.53 5.12
CA VAL A 168 -1.84 13.57 6.15
C VAL A 168 -0.53 13.53 6.96
N PHE A 169 -0.09 12.36 7.39
CA PHE A 169 1.00 12.27 8.35
C PHE A 169 2.39 12.35 7.72
N VAL A 170 2.57 12.09 6.42
CA VAL A 170 3.83 12.39 5.70
C VAL A 170 4.19 13.88 5.76
N PRO A 171 3.35 14.82 5.29
CA PRO A 171 3.63 16.25 5.37
C PRO A 171 3.76 16.76 6.81
N LEU A 172 2.96 16.25 7.75
CA LEU A 172 3.12 16.60 9.18
C LEU A 172 4.44 16.14 9.76
N THR A 173 4.94 14.95 9.38
CA THR A 173 6.26 14.45 9.81
C THR A 173 7.36 15.36 9.29
N VAL A 174 7.34 15.71 8.01
CA VAL A 174 8.33 16.61 7.40
C VAL A 174 8.28 18.00 8.02
N ALA A 175 7.09 18.58 8.18
CA ALA A 175 6.93 19.89 8.80
C ALA A 175 7.41 19.89 10.27
N THR A 176 7.19 18.79 10.99
CA THR A 176 7.70 18.65 12.36
C THR A 176 9.22 18.61 12.37
N ILE A 177 9.86 17.88 11.46
CA ILE A 177 11.34 17.79 11.40
C ILE A 177 11.99 19.11 10.97
N THR A 178 11.40 19.81 10.01
CA THR A 178 12.03 20.95 9.30
C THR A 178 11.59 22.33 9.76
N ASP A 179 10.38 22.47 10.33
CA ASP A 179 9.70 23.75 10.57
C ASP A 179 9.62 24.68 9.33
N ASP A 180 9.69 24.10 8.11
CA ASP A 180 9.70 24.85 6.84
C ASP A 180 8.40 24.66 6.04
N ARG A 181 7.83 25.80 5.61
CA ARG A 181 6.62 25.87 4.79
C ARG A 181 6.84 25.33 3.38
N LYS A 182 8.04 25.50 2.80
CA LYS A 182 8.35 24.92 1.48
C LYS A 182 8.49 23.41 1.59
N ALA A 183 9.15 22.92 2.63
CA ALA A 183 9.20 21.49 2.95
C ALA A 183 7.80 20.88 3.13
N LEU A 184 6.87 21.58 3.77
CA LEU A 184 5.47 21.14 3.87
C LEU A 184 4.80 20.98 2.49
N ALA A 185 4.99 21.91 1.56
CA ALA A 185 4.42 21.85 0.22
C ALA A 185 5.01 20.70 -0.60
N VAL A 186 6.34 20.51 -0.55
CA VAL A 186 7.02 19.38 -1.18
C VAL A 186 6.52 18.06 -0.59
N ALA A 187 6.46 17.95 0.73
CA ALA A 187 6.03 16.75 1.42
C ALA A 187 4.58 16.38 1.17
N MET A 188 3.71 17.38 0.96
CA MET A 188 2.35 17.13 0.51
C MET A 188 2.36 16.38 -0.82
N VAL A 189 3.05 16.90 -1.83
CA VAL A 189 3.11 16.24 -3.15
C VAL A 189 3.80 14.88 -3.04
N SER A 190 4.88 14.76 -2.25
CA SER A 190 5.55 13.48 -1.97
C SER A 190 4.62 12.44 -1.35
N GLY A 191 3.74 12.85 -0.43
CA GLY A 191 2.73 11.97 0.17
C GLY A 191 1.70 11.47 -0.85
N LEU A 192 1.33 12.30 -1.83
CA LEU A 192 0.41 11.91 -2.91
C LEU A 192 1.01 10.91 -3.92
N LEU A 193 2.34 10.72 -3.92
CA LEU A 193 3.00 9.77 -4.82
C LEU A 193 2.76 8.30 -4.44
N LEU A 194 2.33 8.01 -3.21
CA LEU A 194 2.17 6.66 -2.65
C LEU A 194 3.33 5.71 -2.97
N LEU A 195 4.58 6.17 -2.82
CA LEU A 195 5.79 5.38 -3.12
C LEU A 195 5.86 3.99 -2.45
N PRO A 196 5.19 3.71 -1.31
CA PRO A 196 5.11 2.35 -0.80
C PRO A 196 4.33 1.36 -1.66
N ILE A 197 3.39 1.82 -2.50
CA ILE A 197 2.61 0.97 -3.40
C ILE A 197 3.51 0.52 -4.55
N ASN A 198 3.64 -0.80 -4.70
CA ASN A 198 4.45 -1.42 -5.76
C ASN A 198 3.66 -2.38 -6.64
N ASN A 199 2.38 -2.63 -6.33
CA ASN A 199 1.52 -3.58 -7.03
C ASN A 199 2.07 -5.01 -7.13
N ILE A 200 3.00 -5.40 -6.25
CA ILE A 200 3.50 -6.77 -6.17
C ILE A 200 3.20 -7.38 -4.80
N SER A 201 3.46 -6.66 -3.71
CA SER A 201 3.02 -7.04 -2.36
C SER A 201 2.70 -5.85 -1.47
N ALA A 202 2.49 -4.67 -2.06
CA ALA A 202 1.80 -3.56 -1.44
C ALA A 202 0.84 -2.96 -2.47
N HIS A 203 -0.46 -3.05 -2.18
CA HIS A 203 -1.54 -2.78 -3.11
C HIS A 203 -2.61 -1.93 -2.43
N LEU A 204 -3.35 -1.17 -3.22
CA LEU A 204 -4.48 -0.37 -2.75
C LEU A 204 -5.76 -1.21 -2.60
N THR A 205 -5.66 -2.32 -1.87
CA THR A 205 -6.71 -3.30 -1.60
C THR A 205 -6.81 -3.56 -0.09
N VAL A 206 -7.82 -4.32 0.35
CA VAL A 206 -7.99 -4.81 1.73
C VAL A 206 -6.85 -5.78 2.02
N PHE A 207 -5.72 -5.19 2.38
CA PHE A 207 -4.47 -5.89 2.56
C PHE A 207 -3.82 -5.38 3.85
N PRO A 208 -3.91 -6.14 4.96
CA PRO A 208 -3.51 -5.65 6.28
C PRO A 208 -2.08 -5.11 6.32
N SER A 209 -1.16 -5.70 5.54
CA SER A 209 0.23 -5.22 5.49
C SER A 209 0.36 -3.81 4.90
N THR A 210 -0.41 -3.48 3.86
CA THR A 210 -0.40 -2.13 3.26
C THR A 210 -1.06 -1.12 4.19
N MET A 211 -2.14 -1.49 4.88
CA MET A 211 -2.75 -0.64 5.90
C MET A 211 -1.76 -0.32 7.03
N ALA A 212 -0.99 -1.30 7.51
CA ALA A 212 0.07 -1.06 8.50
C ALA A 212 1.20 -0.16 7.97
N ILE A 213 1.62 -0.33 6.71
CA ILE A 213 2.61 0.55 6.06
C ILE A 213 2.09 1.98 6.00
N PHE A 214 0.81 2.18 5.65
CA PHE A 214 0.18 3.50 5.57
C PHE A 214 -0.09 4.15 6.94
N PHE A 215 -0.10 3.36 8.00
CA PHE A 215 -0.16 3.85 9.39
C PHE A 215 1.20 4.35 9.91
N LEU A 216 2.31 3.90 9.31
CA LEU A 216 3.66 4.19 9.77
C LEU A 216 4.03 5.68 9.86
N PRO A 217 3.62 6.60 8.95
CA PRO A 217 3.95 8.02 9.08
C PRO A 217 3.47 8.66 10.39
N LEU A 218 2.31 8.24 10.93
CA LEU A 218 1.85 8.68 12.25
C LEU A 218 2.85 8.26 13.33
N ILE A 219 3.30 7.01 13.29
CA ILE A 219 4.28 6.49 14.24
C ILE A 219 5.59 7.26 14.11
N LEU A 220 6.08 7.52 12.89
CA LEU A 220 7.31 8.29 12.66
C LEU A 220 7.20 9.71 13.21
N LEU A 221 6.07 10.39 13.00
CA LEU A 221 5.80 11.70 13.61
C LEU A 221 5.93 11.63 15.13
N LEU A 222 5.23 10.69 15.77
CA LEU A 222 5.25 10.51 17.22
C LEU A 222 6.66 10.16 17.73
N THR A 223 7.42 9.32 17.01
CA THR A 223 8.80 9.00 17.34
C THR A 223 9.69 10.23 17.29
N VAL A 224 9.57 11.08 16.25
CA VAL A 224 10.36 12.33 16.15
C VAL A 224 10.04 13.26 17.32
N VAL A 225 8.76 13.44 17.65
CA VAL A 225 8.35 14.28 18.78
C VAL A 225 8.90 13.71 20.08
N TYR A 226 8.69 12.42 20.34
CA TYR A 226 9.16 11.72 21.54
C TYR A 226 10.69 11.83 21.71
N LEU A 227 11.46 11.59 20.65
CA LEU A 227 12.93 11.69 20.67
C LEU A 227 13.42 13.09 21.02
N THR A 228 12.60 14.13 20.78
CA THR A 228 13.01 15.54 20.88
C THR A 228 12.43 16.27 22.07
N GLU A 229 11.65 15.60 22.93
CA GLU A 229 11.22 16.11 24.24
C GLU A 229 12.45 16.47 25.11
N VAL A 230 12.33 17.54 25.92
CA VAL A 230 13.46 18.14 26.68
C VAL A 230 13.71 17.38 27.99
N ASP A 231 12.67 16.81 28.58
CA ASP A 231 12.73 16.07 29.84
C ASP A 231 12.13 14.67 29.63
N GLY A 232 12.92 13.64 29.86
CA GLY A 232 12.52 12.28 29.56
C GLY A 232 13.51 11.24 30.04
N GLY A 233 13.33 10.81 31.28
CA GLY A 233 13.93 9.60 31.84
C GLY A 233 13.56 8.34 31.06
N TRP A 234 14.25 7.24 31.37
CA TRP A 234 14.16 5.98 30.59
C TRP A 234 12.75 5.35 30.63
N PHE A 235 12.05 5.53 31.74
CA PHE A 235 10.71 5.00 32.01
C PHE A 235 9.67 6.09 32.28
N GLU A 236 10.01 7.37 32.06
CA GLU A 236 9.06 8.45 32.28
C GLU A 236 7.92 8.36 31.27
N MET A 237 6.69 8.30 31.76
CA MET A 237 5.53 8.31 30.88
C MET A 237 5.28 9.76 30.43
N SER A 238 5.43 10.04 29.15
CA SER A 238 4.91 11.27 28.53
C SER A 238 3.63 10.96 27.75
N PRO A 239 2.74 11.94 27.55
CA PRO A 239 1.55 11.75 26.70
C PRO A 239 1.91 11.24 25.30
N VAL A 240 2.99 11.75 24.70
CA VAL A 240 3.50 11.29 23.40
C VAL A 240 4.01 9.85 23.49
N GLY A 241 4.71 9.50 24.58
CA GLY A 241 5.14 8.11 24.83
C GLY A 241 3.97 7.13 24.95
N ILE A 242 2.87 7.52 25.60
CA ILE A 242 1.65 6.69 25.70
C ILE A 242 1.01 6.53 24.31
N LEU A 243 0.86 7.62 23.56
CA LEU A 243 0.32 7.57 22.20
C LEU A 243 1.20 6.70 21.27
N LEU A 244 2.52 6.77 21.44
CA LEU A 244 3.47 5.94 20.69
C LEU A 244 3.33 4.45 21.04
N ALA A 245 3.14 4.13 22.32
CA ALA A 245 2.88 2.75 22.77
C ALA A 245 1.54 2.23 22.21
N ILE A 246 0.47 3.02 22.29
CA ILE A 246 -0.84 2.68 21.72
C ILE A 246 -0.73 2.48 20.19
N SER A 247 0.00 3.34 19.49
CA SER A 247 0.22 3.21 18.05
C SER A 247 1.04 1.95 17.71
N SER A 248 2.02 1.60 18.56
CA SER A 248 2.83 0.38 18.42
C SER A 248 2.01 -0.89 18.66
N LEU A 249 1.04 -0.85 19.58
CA LEU A 249 0.05 -1.91 19.77
C LEU A 249 -0.88 -2.00 18.55
N ALA A 250 -1.40 -0.87 18.07
CA ALA A 250 -2.28 -0.81 16.91
C ALA A 250 -1.64 -1.39 15.64
N ILE A 251 -0.38 -1.02 15.33
CA ILE A 251 0.32 -1.60 14.16
C ILE A 251 0.55 -3.11 14.31
N THR A 252 0.72 -3.62 15.54
CA THR A 252 0.81 -5.07 15.78
C THR A 252 -0.51 -5.76 15.42
N PHE A 253 -1.64 -5.20 15.84
CA PHE A 253 -2.97 -5.73 15.51
C PHE A 253 -3.35 -5.55 14.05
N ILE A 254 -2.81 -4.56 13.35
CA ILE A 254 -3.02 -4.42 11.90
C ILE A 254 -2.17 -5.45 11.16
N HIS A 255 -0.86 -5.51 11.45
CA HIS A 255 0.03 -6.48 10.82
C HIS A 255 1.32 -6.74 11.63
N PRO A 256 1.48 -7.93 12.24
CA PRO A 256 2.63 -8.27 13.08
C PRO A 256 4.00 -8.15 12.39
N GLN A 257 4.12 -8.50 11.10
CA GLN A 257 5.38 -8.35 10.36
C GLN A 257 5.83 -6.88 10.23
N GLN A 258 4.88 -5.95 10.08
CA GLN A 258 5.23 -4.52 9.95
C GLN A 258 5.57 -3.93 11.33
N ALA A 259 4.92 -4.43 12.38
CA ALA A 259 5.34 -4.17 13.75
C ALA A 259 6.74 -4.73 14.06
N ALA A 260 7.11 -5.90 13.51
CA ALA A 260 8.47 -6.42 13.62
C ALA A 260 9.51 -5.55 12.90
N ASN A 261 9.19 -5.01 11.71
CA ASN A 261 10.04 -4.01 11.04
C ASN A 261 10.24 -2.75 11.91
N LEU A 262 9.16 -2.27 12.55
CA LEU A 262 9.23 -1.15 13.49
C LEU A 262 10.08 -1.50 14.73
N LEU A 263 9.96 -2.72 15.26
CA LEU A 263 10.78 -3.19 16.38
C LEU A 263 12.27 -3.19 16.01
N LEU A 264 12.62 -3.70 14.82
CA LEU A 264 14.00 -3.65 14.32
C LEU A 264 14.52 -2.21 14.29
N MET A 265 13.72 -1.26 13.79
CA MET A 265 14.08 0.16 13.83
C MET A 265 14.29 0.66 15.27
N TYR A 266 13.37 0.38 16.19
CA TYR A 266 13.45 0.85 17.57
C TYR A 266 14.62 0.25 18.34
N VAL A 267 14.93 -1.04 18.15
CA VAL A 267 16.11 -1.68 18.73
C VAL A 267 17.38 -1.03 18.19
N THR A 268 17.47 -0.78 16.88
CA THR A 268 18.63 -0.08 16.32
C THR A 268 18.74 1.35 16.80
N LEU A 269 17.64 2.10 16.87
CA LEU A 269 17.64 3.45 17.45
C LEU A 269 18.12 3.41 18.91
N ALA A 270 17.64 2.47 19.72
CA ALA A 270 18.08 2.27 21.10
C ALA A 270 19.60 2.03 21.18
N VAL A 271 20.12 1.08 20.39
CA VAL A 271 21.55 0.72 20.39
C VAL A 271 22.42 1.89 19.92
N VAL A 272 22.05 2.56 18.82
CA VAL A 272 22.84 3.67 18.26
C VAL A 272 22.81 4.89 19.17
N LEU A 273 21.66 5.20 19.78
CA LEU A 273 21.56 6.29 20.77
C LEU A 273 22.37 5.97 22.03
N LEU A 274 22.39 4.71 22.48
CA LEU A 274 23.23 4.28 23.60
C LEU A 274 24.73 4.45 23.27
N ALA A 275 25.16 3.96 22.12
CA ALA A 275 26.55 4.09 21.66
C ALA A 275 26.95 5.57 21.50
N HIS A 276 26.08 6.39 20.93
CA HIS A 276 26.31 7.83 20.79
C HIS A 276 26.41 8.52 22.16
N ARG A 277 25.55 8.18 23.13
CA ARG A 277 25.63 8.69 24.50
C ARG A 277 26.95 8.35 25.16
N TRP A 278 27.41 7.11 25.01
CA TRP A 278 28.68 6.68 25.58
C TRP A 278 29.86 7.41 24.95
N TYR A 279 29.88 7.55 23.62
CA TYR A 279 30.92 8.27 22.90
C TYR A 279 30.94 9.78 23.20
N SER A 280 29.78 10.41 23.38
CA SER A 280 29.63 11.84 23.66
C SER A 280 29.75 12.21 25.15
N GLY A 281 30.09 11.27 26.03
CA GLY A 281 30.19 11.53 27.46
C GLY A 281 28.86 11.90 28.12
N GLY A 282 27.73 11.38 27.59
CA GLY A 282 26.38 11.66 28.07
C GLY A 282 25.71 12.88 27.44
N ASN A 283 26.41 13.65 26.62
CA ASN A 283 25.88 14.88 26.00
C ASN A 283 25.09 14.58 24.72
N THR A 284 23.94 13.90 24.84
CA THR A 284 22.94 13.85 23.77
C THR A 284 21.67 14.58 24.18
N ASN A 285 21.14 15.37 23.26
CA ASN A 285 19.88 16.04 23.45
C ASN A 285 18.68 15.11 23.15
N LEU A 286 18.90 13.91 22.60
CA LEU A 286 17.81 13.00 22.21
C LEU A 286 17.40 12.06 23.34
N ARG A 287 16.08 11.93 23.53
CA ARG A 287 15.45 11.01 24.47
C ARG A 287 15.67 9.54 24.03
N PRO A 288 15.86 8.58 24.96
CA PRO A 288 16.05 7.19 24.57
C PRO A 288 14.71 6.49 24.27
N VAL A 289 14.74 5.49 23.39
CA VAL A 289 13.56 4.69 22.98
C VAL A 289 13.49 3.31 23.63
N TYR A 290 14.30 3.03 24.67
CA TYR A 290 14.38 1.70 25.31
C TYR A 290 13.02 1.17 25.77
N GLY A 291 12.25 2.00 26.49
CA GLY A 291 10.92 1.60 26.99
C GLY A 291 9.94 1.28 25.86
N GLN A 292 9.98 2.04 24.76
CA GLN A 292 9.13 1.80 23.58
C GLN A 292 9.55 0.53 22.83
N ALA A 293 10.86 0.30 22.68
CA ALA A 293 11.39 -0.93 22.08
C ALA A 293 11.00 -2.16 22.91
N LEU A 294 11.17 -2.10 24.24
CA LEU A 294 10.82 -3.19 25.14
C LEU A 294 9.31 -3.46 25.16
N PHE A 295 8.49 -2.41 25.20
CA PHE A 295 7.03 -2.53 25.13
C PHE A 295 6.59 -3.23 23.84
N LEU A 296 7.07 -2.76 22.68
CA LEU A 296 6.74 -3.36 21.39
C LEU A 296 7.25 -4.80 21.29
N ALA A 297 8.44 -5.10 21.81
CA ALA A 297 8.96 -6.46 21.89
C ALA A 297 8.06 -7.36 22.74
N ALA A 298 7.64 -6.91 23.92
CA ALA A 298 6.75 -7.66 24.79
C ALA A 298 5.39 -7.94 24.12
N VAL A 299 4.79 -6.92 23.49
CA VAL A 299 3.54 -7.05 22.73
C VAL A 299 3.69 -8.07 21.60
N LEU A 300 4.76 -7.99 20.81
CA LEU A 300 5.01 -8.95 19.72
C LEU A 300 5.26 -10.37 20.21
N VAL A 301 5.98 -10.55 21.31
CA VAL A 301 6.21 -11.86 21.93
C VAL A 301 4.88 -12.46 22.38
N VAL A 302 4.08 -11.71 23.15
CA VAL A 302 2.76 -12.16 23.59
C VAL A 302 1.88 -12.51 22.40
N TRP A 303 1.82 -11.65 21.38
CA TRP A 303 1.00 -11.89 20.19
C TRP A 303 1.44 -13.13 19.39
N SER A 304 2.75 -13.36 19.29
CA SER A 304 3.33 -14.51 18.59
C SER A 304 3.08 -15.83 19.32
N ILE A 305 3.08 -15.82 20.66
CA ILE A 305 2.73 -16.99 21.48
C ILE A 305 1.27 -17.36 21.26
N LEU A 306 0.38 -16.36 21.15
CA LEU A 306 -1.05 -16.60 20.92
C LEU A 306 -1.38 -17.09 19.51
N HIS A 307 -0.47 -16.92 18.54
CA HIS A 307 -0.73 -17.25 17.13
C HIS A 307 0.37 -18.12 16.53
N GLN A 308 0.16 -19.44 16.55
CA GLN A 308 1.11 -20.43 16.03
C GLN A 308 1.54 -20.16 14.58
N ARG A 309 0.64 -19.65 13.73
CA ARG A 309 0.94 -19.31 12.33
C ARG A 309 2.03 -18.25 12.18
N ILE A 310 2.14 -17.29 13.10
CA ILE A 310 3.22 -16.29 13.08
C ILE A 310 4.56 -17.01 13.32
N THR A 311 4.60 -17.83 14.36
CA THR A 311 5.78 -18.60 14.75
C THR A 311 6.21 -19.58 13.65
N ASN A 312 5.27 -20.31 13.04
CA ASN A 312 5.53 -21.21 11.91
C ASN A 312 6.13 -20.47 10.71
N THR A 313 5.59 -19.29 10.38
CA THR A 313 6.11 -18.47 9.28
C THR A 313 7.54 -17.99 9.55
N ALA A 314 7.85 -17.59 10.80
CA ALA A 314 9.18 -17.18 11.20
C ALA A 314 10.20 -18.33 11.16
N PHE A 315 9.81 -19.53 11.60
CA PHE A 315 10.65 -20.73 11.51
C PHE A 315 10.89 -21.14 10.05
N ALA A 316 9.84 -21.16 9.22
CA ALA A 316 9.97 -21.47 7.80
C ALA A 316 10.95 -20.51 7.10
N PHE A 317 10.81 -19.20 7.35
CA PHE A 317 11.75 -18.19 6.84
C PHE A 317 13.20 -18.48 7.25
N THR A 318 13.42 -18.70 8.55
CA THR A 318 14.76 -18.90 9.12
C THR A 318 15.40 -20.15 8.52
N ASN A 319 14.64 -21.24 8.42
CA ASN A 319 15.12 -22.50 7.83
C ASN A 319 15.48 -22.30 6.36
N THR A 320 14.63 -21.67 5.55
CA THR A 320 14.93 -21.43 4.13
C THR A 320 16.18 -20.58 3.96
N VAL A 321 16.33 -19.48 4.70
CA VAL A 321 17.52 -18.61 4.62
C VAL A 321 18.79 -19.37 4.99
N ILE A 322 18.77 -20.13 6.10
CA ILE A 322 19.90 -20.95 6.52
C ILE A 322 20.24 -21.99 5.44
N THR A 323 19.26 -22.71 4.93
CA THR A 323 19.47 -23.72 3.88
C THR A 323 20.05 -23.09 2.62
N THR A 324 19.53 -21.96 2.15
CA THR A 324 20.05 -21.27 0.96
C THR A 324 21.51 -20.83 1.15
N ILE A 325 21.85 -20.29 2.32
CA ILE A 325 23.23 -19.86 2.62
C ILE A 325 24.18 -21.05 2.71
N LEU A 326 23.77 -22.14 3.38
CA LEU A 326 24.64 -23.30 3.60
C LEU A 326 24.82 -24.17 2.35
N THR A 327 23.78 -24.34 1.54
CA THR A 327 23.80 -25.27 0.39
C THR A 327 24.13 -24.58 -0.93
N GLY A 328 24.02 -23.25 -1.01
CA GLY A 328 24.16 -22.50 -2.25
C GLY A 328 23.05 -22.78 -3.29
N ALA A 329 22.12 -23.69 -2.97
CA ALA A 329 20.99 -24.04 -3.82
C ALA A 329 19.80 -23.13 -3.49
N PRO A 330 19.32 -22.31 -4.43
CA PRO A 330 18.07 -21.60 -4.22
C PRO A 330 16.91 -22.59 -4.11
N SER A 331 16.00 -22.35 -3.16
CA SER A 331 14.71 -23.00 -3.12
C SER A 331 13.86 -22.46 -4.29
N GLU A 332 13.69 -23.28 -5.32
CA GLU A 332 12.78 -23.06 -6.46
C GLU A 332 13.05 -21.82 -7.35
N THR A 333 12.39 -21.81 -8.52
CA THR A 333 12.34 -20.66 -9.41
C THR A 333 11.38 -19.63 -8.82
N GLY A 334 11.91 -18.49 -8.35
CA GLY A 334 11.11 -17.47 -7.68
C GLY A 334 10.02 -16.87 -8.58
N ALA A 335 8.88 -16.50 -7.99
CA ALA A 335 7.70 -15.98 -8.70
C ALA A 335 7.99 -14.79 -9.65
N ILE A 336 9.00 -13.97 -9.36
CA ILE A 336 9.41 -12.88 -10.25
C ILE A 336 10.10 -13.39 -11.50
N ALA A 337 10.99 -14.37 -11.38
CA ALA A 337 11.66 -14.97 -12.53
C ALA A 337 10.63 -15.57 -13.49
N GLN A 338 9.61 -16.25 -12.96
CA GLN A 338 8.50 -16.77 -13.76
C GLN A 338 7.73 -15.64 -14.47
N ARG A 339 7.28 -14.60 -13.74
CA ARG A 339 6.56 -13.47 -14.35
C ARG A 339 7.40 -12.73 -15.40
N THR A 340 8.68 -12.57 -15.12
CA THR A 340 9.66 -11.91 -16.01
C THR A 340 9.88 -12.72 -17.28
N GLY A 341 9.94 -14.06 -17.16
CA GLY A 341 9.99 -14.97 -18.30
C GLY A 341 8.78 -14.80 -19.21
N THR A 342 7.56 -14.87 -18.64
CA THR A 342 6.32 -14.68 -19.40
C THR A 342 6.23 -13.29 -20.05
N LEU A 343 6.65 -12.23 -19.37
CA LEU A 343 6.69 -10.88 -19.97
C LEU A 343 7.66 -10.83 -21.17
N THR A 344 8.80 -11.51 -21.08
CA THR A 344 9.78 -11.56 -22.16
C THR A 344 9.25 -12.35 -23.36
N GLU A 345 8.51 -13.44 -23.13
CA GLU A 345 7.80 -14.20 -24.17
C GLU A 345 6.77 -13.33 -24.92
N LEU A 346 6.12 -12.40 -24.23
CA LEU A 346 5.22 -11.41 -24.81
C LEU A 346 5.93 -10.22 -25.48
N GLY A 347 7.27 -10.24 -25.57
CA GLY A 347 8.07 -9.16 -26.16
C GLY A 347 8.20 -7.92 -25.29
N ILE A 348 7.84 -8.00 -24.00
CA ILE A 348 7.84 -6.87 -23.06
C ILE A 348 9.14 -6.88 -22.28
N SER A 349 9.81 -5.72 -22.22
CA SER A 349 11.04 -5.60 -21.45
C SER A 349 10.75 -5.60 -19.95
N PRO A 350 11.39 -6.47 -19.14
CA PRO A 350 11.29 -6.38 -17.67
C PRO A 350 11.79 -5.05 -17.12
N LEU A 351 12.75 -4.41 -17.81
CA LEU A 351 13.26 -3.09 -17.45
C LEU A 351 12.20 -2.00 -17.68
N GLU A 352 11.35 -2.15 -18.70
CA GLU A 352 10.21 -1.25 -18.92
C GLU A 352 9.24 -1.33 -17.73
N ILE A 353 8.85 -2.54 -17.31
CA ILE A 353 7.97 -2.74 -16.15
C ILE A 353 8.60 -2.23 -14.86
N PHE A 354 9.89 -2.46 -14.67
CA PHE A 354 10.64 -1.89 -13.55
C PHE A 354 10.59 -0.35 -13.58
N GLY A 355 10.80 0.27 -14.73
CA GLY A 355 10.71 1.71 -14.90
C GLY A 355 9.32 2.26 -14.56
N LYS A 356 8.26 1.61 -15.06
CA LYS A 356 6.87 2.00 -14.77
C LYS A 356 6.57 1.97 -13.27
N LEU A 357 7.02 0.91 -12.57
CA LEU A 357 6.70 0.72 -11.15
C LEU A 357 7.63 1.46 -10.19
N PHE A 358 8.91 1.62 -10.53
CA PHE A 358 9.94 2.01 -9.57
C PHE A 358 10.73 3.26 -9.93
N LEU A 359 10.58 3.87 -11.12
CA LEU A 359 11.37 5.05 -11.50
C LEU A 359 11.29 6.18 -10.48
N VAL A 360 10.06 6.56 -10.08
CA VAL A 360 9.85 7.64 -9.10
C VAL A 360 10.43 7.26 -7.73
N SER A 361 10.20 6.01 -7.31
CA SER A 361 10.77 5.45 -6.07
C SER A 361 12.30 5.46 -6.07
N SER A 362 12.95 5.10 -7.18
CA SER A 362 14.41 5.14 -7.35
C SER A 362 14.97 6.56 -7.22
N VAL A 363 14.28 7.57 -7.76
CA VAL A 363 14.69 8.97 -7.58
C VAL A 363 14.63 9.36 -6.11
N TYR A 364 13.55 9.01 -5.38
CA TYR A 364 13.44 9.31 -3.96
C TYR A 364 14.46 8.54 -3.10
N ILE A 365 14.78 7.29 -3.45
CA ILE A 365 15.88 6.53 -2.82
C ILE A 365 17.21 7.28 -3.01
N GLY A 366 17.51 7.75 -4.23
CA GLY A 366 18.70 8.54 -4.51
C GLY A 366 18.75 9.84 -3.71
N LEU A 367 17.66 10.59 -3.66
CA LEU A 367 17.53 11.83 -2.88
C LEU A 367 17.72 11.60 -1.37
N ALA A 368 17.10 10.55 -0.82
CA ALA A 368 17.26 10.16 0.57
C ALA A 368 18.71 9.75 0.88
N GLY A 369 19.34 9.00 -0.03
CA GLY A 369 20.75 8.62 0.04
C GLY A 369 21.69 9.82 0.05
N LEU A 370 21.45 10.81 -0.82
CA LEU A 370 22.22 12.06 -0.86
C LEU A 370 22.06 12.87 0.43
N LEU A 371 20.85 12.97 0.97
CA LEU A 371 20.58 13.64 2.25
C LEU A 371 21.34 12.96 3.39
N LEU A 372 21.28 11.64 3.50
CA LEU A 372 21.96 10.88 4.55
C LEU A 372 23.49 10.95 4.39
N GLY A 373 24.00 10.75 3.17
CA GLY A 373 25.42 10.86 2.86
C GLY A 373 25.99 12.25 3.18
N GLY A 374 25.26 13.31 2.84
CA GLY A 374 25.63 14.68 3.18
C GLY A 374 25.67 14.95 4.69
N ASN A 375 24.82 14.28 5.48
CA ASN A 375 24.87 14.35 6.94
C ASN A 375 26.09 13.59 7.50
N VAL A 376 26.36 12.38 7.02
CA VAL A 376 27.52 11.56 7.44
C VAL A 376 28.84 12.27 7.14
N LEU A 377 28.95 12.89 5.96
CA LEU A 377 30.14 13.68 5.56
C LEU A 377 30.27 15.02 6.29
N GLY A 378 29.37 15.33 7.23
CA GLY A 378 29.41 16.56 8.02
C GLY A 378 28.98 17.83 7.27
N ARG A 379 28.61 17.72 5.99
CA ARG A 379 28.26 18.86 5.12
C ARG A 379 26.87 19.45 5.41
N LEU A 380 25.99 18.67 6.04
CA LEU A 380 24.61 19.06 6.37
C LEU A 380 24.34 19.09 7.89
N ARG A 381 25.40 19.20 8.70
CA ARG A 381 25.28 19.33 10.16
C ARG A 381 24.44 20.54 10.52
N THR A 382 23.58 20.36 11.50
CA THR A 382 22.64 21.38 11.97
C THR A 382 22.53 21.34 13.49
N SER A 383 22.33 22.52 14.07
CA SER A 383 22.04 22.68 15.50
C SER A 383 20.58 22.36 15.84
N GLU A 384 19.70 22.20 14.84
CA GLU A 384 18.29 21.90 15.06
C GLU A 384 18.09 20.47 15.57
N LYS A 385 17.63 20.36 16.82
CA LYS A 385 17.41 19.10 17.54
C LYS A 385 16.62 18.06 16.75
N ARG A 386 15.56 18.48 16.05
CA ARG A 386 14.68 17.57 15.30
C ARG A 386 15.34 16.99 14.05
N MET A 387 16.15 17.80 13.38
CA MET A 387 16.87 17.39 12.18
C MET A 387 18.05 16.46 12.50
N GLN A 388 18.57 16.52 13.73
CA GLN A 388 19.57 15.57 14.23
C GLN A 388 19.03 14.13 14.32
N THR A 389 17.72 13.90 14.23
CA THR A 389 17.14 12.54 14.24
C THR A 389 17.36 11.79 12.92
N LEU A 390 17.56 12.48 11.79
CA LEU A 390 17.63 11.85 10.46
C LEU A 390 18.72 10.77 10.32
N PRO A 391 19.98 10.99 10.75
CA PRO A 391 21.01 9.96 10.62
C PRO A 391 20.68 8.71 11.43
N PHE A 392 20.06 8.85 12.60
CA PHE A 392 19.64 7.72 13.44
C PHE A 392 18.56 6.90 12.75
N PHE A 393 17.55 7.54 12.15
CA PHE A 393 16.54 6.85 11.33
C PHE A 393 17.15 6.19 10.10
N GLY A 394 18.13 6.83 9.43
CA GLY A 394 18.86 6.24 8.30
C GLY A 394 19.58 4.95 8.68
N VAL A 395 20.27 4.93 9.83
CA VAL A 395 20.91 3.71 10.37
C VAL A 395 19.86 2.68 10.81
N ALA A 396 18.74 3.11 11.38
CA ALA A 396 17.65 2.22 11.81
C ALA A 396 16.96 1.48 10.65
N LEU A 397 17.11 1.94 9.40
CA LEU A 397 16.62 1.21 8.22
C LEU A 397 17.53 0.05 7.80
N ILE A 398 18.81 0.02 8.21
CA ILE A 398 19.77 -0.99 7.77
C ILE A 398 19.32 -2.42 8.07
N PRO A 399 18.84 -2.77 9.29
CA PRO A 399 18.38 -4.13 9.56
C PRO A 399 17.13 -4.50 8.75
N VAL A 400 16.22 -3.55 8.52
CA VAL A 400 15.01 -3.80 7.69
C VAL A 400 15.41 -4.07 6.24
N ALA A 401 16.36 -3.29 5.70
CA ALA A 401 16.92 -3.52 4.38
C ALA A 401 17.69 -4.84 4.30
N ALA A 402 18.42 -5.23 5.35
CA ALA A 402 19.09 -6.53 5.43
C ALA A 402 18.09 -7.69 5.39
N VAL A 403 17.01 -7.62 6.18
CA VAL A 403 15.91 -8.62 6.14
C VAL A 403 15.29 -8.68 4.75
N MET A 404 15.01 -7.53 4.11
CA MET A 404 14.53 -7.48 2.74
C MET A 404 15.45 -8.23 1.77
N VAL A 405 16.77 -7.99 1.85
CA VAL A 405 17.78 -8.68 1.02
C VAL A 405 17.81 -10.17 1.32
N LEU A 406 17.71 -10.59 2.59
CA LEU A 406 17.65 -12.02 2.94
C LEU A 406 16.43 -12.72 2.34
N TYR A 407 15.24 -12.09 2.37
CA TYR A 407 14.05 -12.61 1.69
C TYR A 407 14.24 -12.70 0.17
N MET A 408 14.90 -11.71 -0.43
CA MET A 408 15.20 -11.71 -1.87
C MET A 408 16.16 -12.85 -2.24
N LEU A 409 17.23 -13.04 -1.46
CA LEU A 409 18.23 -14.09 -1.68
C LEU A 409 17.65 -15.50 -1.45
N GLY A 410 16.81 -15.65 -0.43
CA GLY A 410 16.07 -16.89 -0.18
C GLY A 410 14.95 -17.17 -1.19
N ARG A 411 14.71 -16.28 -2.15
CA ARG A 411 13.62 -16.36 -3.15
C ARG A 411 12.24 -16.61 -2.53
N LEU A 412 12.05 -16.15 -1.29
CA LEU A 412 10.86 -16.40 -0.50
C LEU A 412 9.73 -15.47 -0.94
N GLN A 413 8.97 -15.94 -1.93
CA GLN A 413 7.79 -15.27 -2.48
C GLN A 413 8.09 -13.80 -2.84
N THR A 414 7.05 -12.97 -2.94
CA THR A 414 7.14 -11.53 -3.16
C THR A 414 7.20 -10.72 -1.86
N ILE A 415 7.41 -11.38 -0.72
CA ILE A 415 7.29 -10.79 0.63
C ILE A 415 8.27 -9.64 0.85
N TYR A 416 9.46 -9.66 0.23
CA TYR A 416 10.43 -8.57 0.33
C TYR A 416 9.88 -7.21 -0.17
N PHE A 417 8.90 -7.19 -1.07
CA PHE A 417 8.24 -5.93 -1.46
C PHE A 417 7.40 -5.30 -0.35
N ARG A 418 6.99 -6.07 0.67
CA ARG A 418 6.36 -5.53 1.88
C ARG A 418 7.36 -4.75 2.73
N HIS A 419 8.60 -5.23 2.80
CA HIS A 419 9.70 -4.53 3.48
C HIS A 419 10.14 -3.30 2.67
N LEU A 420 10.18 -3.41 1.34
CA LEU A 420 10.41 -2.24 0.48
C LEU A 420 9.33 -1.18 0.73
N GLY A 421 8.05 -1.55 0.75
CA GLY A 421 6.96 -0.62 1.07
C GLY A 421 7.16 0.11 2.40
N PHE A 422 7.55 -0.62 3.45
CA PHE A 422 7.90 -0.04 4.75
C PHE A 422 9.06 0.97 4.66
N ILE A 423 10.17 0.60 4.00
CA ILE A 423 11.33 1.48 3.78
C ILE A 423 10.93 2.74 3.00
N MET A 424 10.07 2.58 1.98
CA MET A 424 9.63 3.67 1.12
C MET A 424 8.85 4.75 1.88
N VAL A 425 8.23 4.45 3.02
CA VAL A 425 7.62 5.47 3.89
C VAL A 425 8.68 6.45 4.40
N VAL A 426 9.77 5.94 4.97
CA VAL A 426 10.86 6.78 5.50
C VAL A 426 11.59 7.50 4.36
N VAL A 427 11.81 6.81 3.24
CA VAL A 427 12.40 7.39 2.02
C VAL A 427 11.52 8.51 1.46
N THR A 428 10.19 8.42 1.53
CA THR A 428 9.28 9.50 1.11
C THR A 428 9.50 10.76 1.94
N VAL A 429 9.58 10.63 3.27
CA VAL A 429 9.89 11.74 4.20
C VAL A 429 11.28 12.32 3.90
N PHE A 430 12.29 11.48 3.72
CA PHE A 430 13.67 11.94 3.49
C PHE A 430 13.84 12.60 2.13
N GLY A 431 13.25 12.04 1.07
CA GLY A 431 13.25 12.62 -0.26
C GLY A 431 12.58 14.00 -0.28
N ALA A 432 11.46 14.16 0.42
CA ALA A 432 10.80 15.47 0.57
C ALA A 432 11.72 16.50 1.25
N ILE A 433 12.38 16.11 2.34
CA ILE A 433 13.36 16.98 3.04
C ILE A 433 14.55 17.31 2.13
N ALA A 434 15.06 16.34 1.37
CA ALA A 434 16.18 16.53 0.45
C ALA A 434 15.85 17.57 -0.62
N ILE A 435 14.67 17.47 -1.26
CA ILE A 435 14.20 18.43 -2.26
C ILE A 435 14.06 19.82 -1.63
N ALA A 436 13.39 19.93 -0.48
CA ALA A 436 13.17 21.21 0.20
C ALA A 436 14.49 21.91 0.59
N ARG A 437 15.47 21.14 1.07
CA ARG A 437 16.82 21.64 1.37
C ARG A 437 17.58 22.05 0.12
N GLY A 438 17.47 21.29 -0.97
CA GLY A 438 18.02 21.69 -2.27
C GLY A 438 17.46 23.02 -2.75
N LEU A 439 16.14 23.23 -2.65
CA LEU A 439 15.50 24.49 -2.99
C LEU A 439 15.97 25.65 -2.11
N SER A 440 16.08 25.41 -0.80
CA SER A 440 16.56 26.42 0.16
C SER A 440 18.03 26.78 -0.09
N PHE A 441 18.86 25.81 -0.44
CA PHE A 441 20.26 26.03 -0.80
C PHE A 441 20.42 26.90 -2.07
N VAL A 442 19.59 26.67 -3.08
CA VAL A 442 19.60 27.52 -4.29
C VAL A 442 19.10 28.93 -3.97
N GLU A 443 18.11 29.08 -3.08
CA GLU A 443 17.62 30.39 -2.64
C GLU A 443 18.67 31.22 -1.92
N THR A 444 19.49 30.60 -1.06
CA THR A 444 20.59 31.30 -0.38
C THR A 444 21.72 31.66 -1.34
N TRP A 445 21.96 30.83 -2.37
CA TRP A 445 22.99 31.10 -3.38
C TRP A 445 22.57 32.16 -4.42
N SER A 446 21.34 32.08 -4.95
CA SER A 446 20.81 33.04 -5.93
C SER A 446 19.28 33.13 -5.91
N PRO A 447 18.70 34.24 -5.40
CA PRO A 447 17.24 34.44 -5.35
C PRO A 447 16.55 34.46 -6.72
N THR A 448 17.26 34.88 -7.77
CA THR A 448 16.71 34.92 -9.14
C THR A 448 16.61 33.52 -9.72
N VAL A 449 17.67 32.71 -9.57
CA VAL A 449 17.71 31.31 -10.04
C VAL A 449 16.72 30.46 -9.25
N SER A 450 16.56 30.72 -7.94
CA SER A 450 15.63 30.00 -7.07
C SER A 450 14.19 29.97 -7.56
N ARG A 451 13.69 31.05 -8.19
CA ARG A 451 12.33 31.06 -8.76
C ARG A 451 12.21 30.06 -9.92
N GLY A 452 13.19 30.06 -10.82
CA GLY A 452 13.24 29.12 -11.95
C GLY A 452 13.38 27.67 -11.49
N VAL A 453 14.26 27.42 -10.53
CA VAL A 453 14.44 26.07 -9.95
C VAL A 453 13.19 25.60 -9.21
N THR A 454 12.52 26.49 -8.44
CA THR A 454 11.26 26.15 -7.77
C THR A 454 10.18 25.79 -8.80
N ALA A 455 10.03 26.58 -9.87
CA ALA A 455 9.08 26.29 -10.94
C ALA A 455 9.40 24.95 -11.63
N LEU A 456 10.67 24.69 -11.93
CA LEU A 456 11.11 23.41 -12.49
C LEU A 456 10.80 22.24 -11.54
N SER A 457 11.09 22.38 -10.25
CA SER A 457 10.78 21.36 -9.25
C SER A 457 9.29 21.09 -9.13
N VAL A 458 8.44 22.12 -9.23
CA VAL A 458 6.99 21.97 -9.27
C VAL A 458 6.56 21.15 -10.49
N VAL A 459 7.11 21.44 -11.68
CA VAL A 459 6.82 20.67 -12.90
C VAL A 459 7.30 19.23 -12.77
N VAL A 460 8.52 19.00 -12.27
CA VAL A 460 9.07 17.65 -12.08
C VAL A 460 8.23 16.85 -11.07
N LEU A 461 7.81 17.47 -9.95
CA LEU A 461 6.94 16.85 -8.96
C LEU A 461 5.55 16.53 -9.54
N ALA A 462 5.00 17.40 -10.38
CA ALA A 462 3.73 17.14 -11.07
C ALA A 462 3.85 15.97 -12.07
N ILE A 463 4.98 15.87 -12.80
CA ILE A 463 5.25 14.73 -13.69
C ILE A 463 5.40 13.43 -12.87
N MET A 464 6.17 13.46 -11.77
CA MET A 464 6.29 12.32 -10.87
C MET A 464 4.94 11.88 -10.31
N LEU A 465 4.08 12.83 -9.93
CA LEU A 465 2.73 12.55 -9.48
C LEU A 465 1.90 11.88 -10.57
N ALA A 466 1.95 12.37 -11.82
CA ALA A 466 1.26 11.72 -12.93
C ALA A 466 1.75 10.29 -13.18
N LEU A 467 3.07 10.04 -13.13
CA LEU A 467 3.66 8.71 -13.30
C LEU A 467 3.28 7.76 -12.16
N SER A 468 3.31 8.23 -10.92
CA SER A 468 2.85 7.46 -9.74
C SER A 468 1.35 7.14 -9.83
N LEU A 469 0.52 8.12 -10.19
CA LEU A 469 -0.92 7.94 -10.34
C LEU A 469 -1.28 6.98 -11.47
N ALA A 470 -0.47 6.89 -12.54
CA ALA A 470 -0.68 5.92 -13.61
C ALA A 470 -0.49 4.46 -13.17
N THR A 471 0.11 4.23 -12.00
CA THR A 471 0.36 2.89 -11.46
C THR A 471 -0.31 2.63 -10.11
N VAL A 472 -1.10 3.56 -9.56
CA VAL A 472 -1.80 3.37 -8.28
C VAL A 472 -2.75 2.16 -8.30
N PHE A 473 -3.51 2.01 -9.39
CA PHE A 473 -4.38 0.86 -9.63
C PHE A 473 -3.75 -0.14 -10.63
N PRO A 474 -3.98 -1.45 -10.44
CA PRO A 474 -3.69 -2.47 -11.45
C PRO A 474 -4.34 -2.13 -12.79
N SER A 475 -3.58 -2.24 -13.87
CA SER A 475 -4.08 -2.01 -15.23
C SER A 475 -3.18 -2.66 -16.28
N PRO A 476 -3.64 -2.74 -17.55
CA PRO A 476 -2.81 -3.22 -18.66
C PRO A 476 -1.48 -2.48 -18.83
N TYR A 477 -1.39 -1.22 -18.39
CA TYR A 477 -0.15 -0.44 -18.43
C TYR A 477 1.02 -1.14 -17.70
N ILE A 478 0.72 -1.84 -16.61
CA ILE A 478 1.68 -2.64 -15.81
C ILE A 478 1.43 -4.15 -15.90
N TYR A 479 0.71 -4.61 -16.93
CA TYR A 479 0.35 -6.03 -17.14
C TYR A 479 -0.34 -6.68 -15.92
N GLN A 480 -1.27 -5.95 -15.31
CA GLN A 480 -2.12 -6.48 -14.25
C GLN A 480 -3.59 -6.21 -14.53
N ALA A 481 -4.43 -7.20 -14.24
CA ALA A 481 -5.87 -7.05 -14.29
C ALA A 481 -6.37 -6.33 -13.03
N ASN A 482 -7.46 -5.58 -13.17
CA ASN A 482 -8.15 -4.94 -12.06
C ASN A 482 -8.57 -5.95 -10.98
N SER A 483 -8.61 -5.52 -9.72
CA SER A 483 -9.03 -6.35 -8.57
C SER A 483 -10.52 -6.25 -8.25
N GLN A 484 -11.33 -5.79 -9.21
CA GLN A 484 -12.78 -5.69 -9.08
C GLN A 484 -13.42 -7.06 -8.94
N VAL A 485 -14.32 -7.17 -7.98
CA VAL A 485 -15.29 -8.26 -7.87
C VAL A 485 -16.66 -7.66 -8.19
N THR A 486 -17.29 -8.15 -9.25
CA THR A 486 -18.59 -7.68 -9.73
C THR A 486 -19.74 -8.34 -8.98
N ASP A 487 -20.93 -7.75 -9.05
CA ASP A 487 -22.15 -8.38 -8.55
C ASP A 487 -22.46 -9.69 -9.27
N ALA A 488 -22.32 -9.71 -10.60
CA ALA A 488 -22.55 -10.90 -11.40
C ALA A 488 -21.60 -12.04 -11.00
N ARG A 489 -20.31 -11.74 -10.79
CA ARG A 489 -19.36 -12.76 -10.32
C ARG A 489 -19.69 -13.25 -8.92
N MET A 490 -20.03 -12.34 -7.98
CA MET A 490 -20.39 -12.74 -6.61
C MET A 490 -21.67 -13.59 -6.58
N THR A 491 -22.74 -13.15 -7.25
CA THR A 491 -24.03 -13.86 -7.30
C THR A 491 -23.96 -15.17 -8.06
N GLY A 492 -23.09 -15.25 -9.08
CA GLY A 492 -22.81 -16.48 -9.82
C GLY A 492 -22.22 -17.55 -8.90
N HIS A 493 -21.21 -17.20 -8.09
CA HIS A 493 -20.66 -18.11 -7.09
C HIS A 493 -21.68 -18.47 -6.00
N GLN A 494 -22.48 -17.51 -5.52
CA GLN A 494 -23.55 -17.78 -4.55
C GLN A 494 -24.55 -18.83 -5.08
N THR A 495 -24.94 -18.70 -6.36
CA THR A 495 -25.85 -19.65 -7.00
C THR A 495 -25.18 -21.01 -7.19
N ALA A 496 -23.92 -21.03 -7.62
CA ALA A 496 -23.16 -22.28 -7.78
C ALA A 496 -23.12 -23.07 -6.48
N PHE A 497 -22.70 -22.44 -5.38
CA PHE A 497 -22.58 -23.10 -4.07
C PHE A 497 -23.92 -23.52 -3.49
N ALA A 498 -24.99 -22.76 -3.72
CA ALA A 498 -26.32 -23.09 -3.21
C ALA A 498 -26.96 -24.34 -3.86
N TYR A 499 -26.53 -24.71 -5.07
CA TYR A 499 -27.11 -25.79 -5.88
C TYR A 499 -26.09 -26.86 -6.28
N GLU A 500 -24.94 -26.90 -5.62
CA GLU A 500 -23.90 -27.88 -5.91
C GLU A 500 -24.29 -29.30 -5.52
N ALA A 501 -23.85 -30.27 -6.31
CA ALA A 501 -23.95 -31.67 -5.95
C ALA A 501 -22.84 -32.07 -4.97
N GLU A 502 -23.19 -32.89 -3.98
CA GLU A 502 -22.24 -33.40 -3.00
C GLU A 502 -21.16 -34.26 -3.68
N GLY A 503 -19.90 -34.05 -3.29
CA GLY A 503 -18.75 -34.80 -3.82
C GLY A 503 -18.21 -34.32 -5.16
N ILE A 504 -18.73 -33.23 -5.75
CA ILE A 504 -18.21 -32.67 -7.00
C ILE A 504 -17.36 -31.44 -6.71
N GLU A 505 -16.08 -31.51 -7.08
CA GLU A 505 -15.12 -30.44 -6.82
C GLU A 505 -15.18 -29.33 -7.86
N TYR A 506 -14.74 -28.13 -7.47
CA TYR A 506 -14.62 -27.00 -8.37
C TYR A 506 -13.20 -26.87 -8.91
N VAL A 507 -13.12 -26.53 -10.19
CA VAL A 507 -11.90 -26.12 -10.86
C VAL A 507 -12.08 -24.74 -11.46
N GLY A 508 -11.04 -23.93 -11.41
CA GLY A 508 -11.08 -22.58 -11.97
C GLY A 508 -9.86 -22.26 -12.82
N ILE A 509 -9.95 -21.17 -13.58
CA ILE A 509 -8.84 -20.72 -14.42
C ILE A 509 -7.79 -19.98 -13.54
N ARG A 510 -6.59 -20.57 -13.46
CA ARG A 510 -5.47 -20.26 -12.53
C ARG A 510 -5.71 -20.52 -11.04
N ALA A 511 -6.94 -20.54 -10.55
CA ALA A 511 -7.28 -20.80 -9.15
C ALA A 511 -8.76 -21.19 -9.03
N GLY A 512 -9.06 -22.06 -8.06
CA GLY A 512 -10.43 -22.43 -7.71
C GLY A 512 -11.22 -21.33 -6.99
N PRO A 513 -12.50 -21.58 -6.68
CA PRO A 513 -13.42 -20.57 -6.17
C PRO A 513 -13.42 -20.42 -4.63
N ASP A 514 -12.51 -21.06 -3.90
CA ASP A 514 -12.55 -21.14 -2.42
C ASP A 514 -12.55 -19.78 -1.74
N ARG A 515 -11.80 -18.82 -2.29
CA ARG A 515 -11.81 -17.44 -1.81
C ARG A 515 -13.19 -16.79 -1.91
N PHE A 516 -13.96 -17.10 -2.96
CA PHE A 516 -15.35 -16.65 -3.08
C PHE A 516 -16.24 -17.36 -2.07
N ARG A 517 -16.02 -18.66 -1.81
CA ARG A 517 -16.76 -19.39 -0.78
C ARG A 517 -16.53 -18.79 0.60
N ASP A 518 -15.28 -18.52 0.98
CA ASP A 518 -14.94 -17.80 2.21
C ASP A 518 -15.72 -16.48 2.31
N ALA A 519 -15.74 -15.70 1.23
CA ALA A 519 -16.45 -14.42 1.17
C ALA A 519 -17.98 -14.53 1.21
N ILE A 520 -18.59 -15.68 0.92
CA ILE A 520 -20.04 -15.85 0.87
C ILE A 520 -20.53 -16.53 2.15
N GLU A 521 -19.96 -17.68 2.47
CA GLU A 521 -20.40 -18.58 3.54
C GLU A 521 -19.69 -18.29 4.87
N GLY A 522 -18.61 -17.52 4.83
CA GLY A 522 -17.64 -17.48 5.91
C GLY A 522 -16.57 -18.56 5.75
N THR A 523 -15.53 -18.44 6.55
CA THR A 523 -14.42 -19.39 6.54
C THR A 523 -14.74 -20.66 7.31
N GLY A 524 -15.65 -20.59 8.30
CA GLY A 524 -16.07 -21.73 9.14
C GLY A 524 -15.00 -22.21 10.13
N SER A 525 -13.71 -22.05 9.80
CA SER A 525 -12.57 -22.19 10.70
C SER A 525 -11.39 -21.33 10.21
N LEU A 526 -10.41 -21.08 11.08
CA LEU A 526 -9.18 -20.35 10.73
C LEU A 526 -8.20 -21.16 9.85
N THR A 527 -8.46 -22.46 9.68
CA THR A 527 -7.65 -23.41 8.89
C THR A 527 -8.26 -23.73 7.53
N SER A 528 -9.45 -23.21 7.20
CA SER A 528 -10.21 -23.57 5.99
C SER A 528 -9.46 -23.38 4.66
N GLY A 529 -8.43 -22.53 4.63
CA GLY A 529 -7.62 -22.29 3.44
C GLY A 529 -6.75 -23.46 2.98
N THR A 530 -6.67 -24.57 3.73
CA THR A 530 -5.94 -25.79 3.35
C THR A 530 -6.84 -27.01 3.12
N GLU A 531 -8.12 -26.96 3.49
CA GLU A 531 -9.03 -28.12 3.43
C GLU A 531 -10.05 -28.05 2.27
N ARG A 532 -10.12 -26.90 1.58
CA ARG A 532 -11.02 -26.71 0.43
C ARG A 532 -10.15 -26.63 -0.83
N GLU A 533 -9.96 -27.76 -1.50
CA GLU A 533 -9.08 -27.90 -2.67
C GLU A 533 -9.82 -27.50 -3.97
N GLY A 534 -10.15 -26.22 -4.13
CA GLY A 534 -10.47 -25.69 -5.45
C GLY A 534 -9.21 -25.64 -6.31
N SER A 535 -9.05 -26.60 -7.23
CA SER A 535 -7.84 -26.69 -8.06
C SER A 535 -7.93 -25.77 -9.30
N ALA A 536 -6.78 -25.54 -9.93
CA ALA A 536 -6.73 -24.85 -11.21
C ALA A 536 -6.80 -25.86 -12.35
N VAL A 537 -7.42 -25.50 -13.47
CA VAL A 537 -7.24 -26.28 -14.70
C VAL A 537 -5.75 -26.37 -15.01
N PRO A 538 -5.18 -27.57 -15.27
CA PRO A 538 -3.76 -27.68 -15.58
C PRO A 538 -3.38 -26.85 -16.81
N PHE A 539 -2.11 -26.44 -16.88
CA PHE A 539 -1.61 -25.57 -17.93
C PHE A 539 -1.78 -26.23 -19.31
N ASN A 540 -2.35 -25.50 -20.27
CA ASN A 540 -2.68 -25.95 -21.64
C ASN A 540 -3.71 -27.10 -21.75
N GLU A 541 -4.35 -27.52 -20.66
CA GLU A 541 -5.36 -28.59 -20.69
C GLU A 541 -6.79 -28.05 -20.90
N LEU A 542 -6.97 -26.76 -21.17
CA LEU A 542 -8.29 -26.22 -21.51
C LEU A 542 -8.66 -26.48 -22.99
N ASP A 543 -7.69 -26.80 -23.83
CA ASP A 543 -7.88 -27.10 -25.25
C ASP A 543 -8.08 -28.59 -25.54
N SER A 544 -7.76 -29.45 -24.56
CA SER A 544 -7.93 -30.90 -24.61
C SER A 544 -9.36 -31.31 -24.24
N ASP A 545 -9.67 -32.59 -24.40
CA ASP A 545 -10.93 -33.14 -23.91
C ASP A 545 -10.90 -33.13 -22.38
N LEU A 546 -11.67 -32.22 -21.77
CA LEU A 546 -11.69 -32.06 -20.32
C LEU A 546 -12.14 -33.33 -19.57
N ASN A 547 -12.87 -34.25 -20.23
CA ASN A 547 -13.23 -35.53 -19.62
C ASN A 547 -12.02 -36.48 -19.53
N GLU A 548 -11.00 -36.32 -20.38
CA GLU A 548 -9.73 -37.08 -20.29
C GLU A 548 -8.76 -36.47 -19.27
N VAL A 549 -8.95 -35.19 -18.93
CA VAL A 549 -8.12 -34.45 -17.96
C VAL A 549 -8.51 -34.78 -16.53
N TYR A 550 -9.80 -35.05 -16.29
CA TYR A 550 -10.35 -35.32 -14.96
C TYR A 550 -10.98 -36.72 -14.92
N ASP A 551 -10.46 -37.58 -14.05
CA ASP A 551 -11.00 -38.94 -13.81
C ASP A 551 -12.36 -38.95 -13.09
N GLU A 552 -12.87 -37.79 -12.70
CA GLU A 552 -14.10 -37.61 -11.93
C GLU A 552 -14.81 -36.32 -12.36
N PRO A 553 -16.14 -36.21 -12.17
CA PRO A 553 -16.88 -35.00 -12.52
C PRO A 553 -16.34 -33.74 -11.83
N ARG A 554 -16.34 -32.61 -12.54
CA ARG A 554 -15.87 -31.32 -12.02
C ARG A 554 -16.78 -30.16 -12.40
N TYR A 555 -16.84 -29.16 -11.53
CA TYR A 555 -17.43 -27.86 -11.83
C TYR A 555 -16.36 -26.88 -12.31
N LEU A 556 -16.33 -26.58 -13.61
CA LEU A 556 -15.43 -25.59 -14.18
C LEU A 556 -16.02 -24.18 -14.11
N VAL A 557 -15.31 -23.28 -13.42
CA VAL A 557 -15.66 -21.87 -13.27
C VAL A 557 -14.89 -21.01 -14.27
N VAL A 558 -15.62 -20.29 -15.11
CA VAL A 558 -15.08 -19.27 -16.02
C VAL A 558 -15.77 -17.94 -15.75
N SER A 559 -15.00 -16.86 -15.64
CA SER A 559 -15.54 -15.50 -15.47
C SER A 559 -14.94 -14.52 -16.47
N GLN A 560 -15.64 -13.44 -16.81
CA GLN A 560 -15.13 -12.38 -17.70
C GLN A 560 -13.81 -11.82 -17.18
N ALA A 561 -13.72 -11.59 -15.87
CA ALA A 561 -12.50 -11.14 -15.21
C ALA A 561 -11.29 -12.07 -15.45
N THR A 562 -11.54 -13.37 -15.59
CA THR A 562 -10.48 -14.32 -15.89
C THR A 562 -10.12 -14.33 -17.37
N VAL A 563 -11.12 -14.31 -18.26
CA VAL A 563 -10.89 -14.28 -19.72
C VAL A 563 -10.05 -13.05 -20.08
N GLU A 564 -10.49 -11.85 -19.70
CA GLU A 564 -9.76 -10.62 -20.00
C GLU A 564 -8.36 -10.57 -19.36
N ARG A 565 -8.17 -11.29 -18.24
CA ARG A 565 -6.86 -11.46 -17.64
C ARG A 565 -6.00 -12.36 -18.50
N GLU A 566 -6.49 -13.51 -18.97
CA GLU A 566 -5.69 -14.38 -19.84
C GLU A 566 -5.33 -13.68 -21.15
N ASP A 567 -6.25 -12.89 -21.74
CA ASP A 567 -5.99 -12.07 -22.93
C ASP A 567 -4.85 -11.06 -22.70
N LEU A 568 -4.83 -10.41 -21.53
CA LEU A 568 -3.74 -9.51 -21.15
C LEU A 568 -2.38 -10.23 -21.06
N TRP A 569 -2.38 -11.52 -20.71
CA TRP A 569 -1.20 -12.37 -20.68
C TRP A 569 -0.97 -13.12 -22.00
N GLY A 570 -1.63 -12.69 -23.09
CA GLY A 570 -1.49 -13.26 -24.42
C GLY A 570 -1.92 -14.72 -24.52
N ASN A 571 -2.81 -15.17 -23.63
CA ASN A 571 -3.34 -16.53 -23.61
C ASN A 571 -2.25 -17.63 -23.57
N ILE A 572 -1.10 -17.32 -22.94
CA ILE A 572 0.04 -18.25 -22.82
C ILE A 572 -0.32 -19.50 -22.01
N ARG A 573 -1.22 -19.38 -21.02
CA ARG A 573 -1.60 -20.48 -20.12
C ARG A 573 -2.81 -21.28 -20.54
N TYR A 574 -3.75 -20.60 -21.16
CA TYR A 574 -5.02 -21.14 -21.59
C TYR A 574 -5.33 -20.41 -22.89
N SER A 575 -5.55 -21.16 -23.96
CA SER A 575 -5.80 -20.52 -25.26
C SER A 575 -7.16 -19.84 -25.28
N GLU A 576 -7.29 -18.85 -26.15
CA GLU A 576 -8.57 -18.18 -26.44
C GLU A 576 -9.61 -19.21 -26.92
N ALA A 577 -9.19 -20.15 -27.78
CA ALA A 577 -10.05 -21.20 -28.29
C ALA A 577 -10.60 -22.10 -27.17
N GLY A 578 -9.78 -22.48 -26.18
CA GLY A 578 -10.23 -23.27 -25.04
C GLY A 578 -11.20 -22.51 -24.13
N LEU A 579 -10.96 -21.22 -23.90
CA LEU A 579 -11.86 -20.35 -23.11
C LEU A 579 -13.21 -20.12 -23.81
N GLU A 580 -13.24 -20.06 -25.14
CA GLU A 580 -14.45 -19.96 -25.95
C GLU A 580 -15.18 -21.30 -26.12
N ARG A 581 -14.43 -22.40 -26.27
CA ARG A 581 -14.95 -23.76 -26.41
C ARG A 581 -15.46 -24.35 -25.12
N ALA A 582 -15.05 -23.85 -23.95
CA ALA A 582 -15.57 -24.29 -22.66
C ALA A 582 -17.12 -24.31 -22.71
N GLY A 583 -17.70 -25.52 -22.76
CA GLY A 583 -19.15 -25.77 -22.91
C GLY A 583 -19.68 -26.16 -24.29
N GLN A 584 -18.81 -26.33 -25.28
CA GLN A 584 -19.14 -26.88 -26.61
C GLN A 584 -18.66 -28.33 -26.76
N ASP A 585 -17.72 -28.74 -25.90
CA ASP A 585 -17.17 -30.09 -25.89
C ASP A 585 -18.18 -31.09 -25.36
N ARG A 586 -18.09 -32.32 -25.87
CA ARG A 586 -18.92 -33.43 -25.39
C ARG A 586 -18.64 -33.62 -23.89
N GLY A 587 -19.68 -33.83 -23.09
CA GLY A 587 -19.55 -33.99 -21.64
C GLY A 587 -19.45 -32.68 -20.84
N VAL A 588 -19.17 -31.55 -21.49
CA VAL A 588 -19.06 -30.24 -20.81
C VAL A 588 -20.34 -29.43 -20.99
N ASN A 589 -21.18 -29.41 -19.96
CA ASN A 589 -22.51 -28.80 -20.01
C ASN A 589 -22.55 -27.51 -19.19
N ARG A 590 -23.01 -26.40 -19.79
CA ARG A 590 -23.20 -25.15 -19.04
C ARG A 590 -24.41 -25.27 -18.11
N VAL A 591 -24.19 -25.16 -16.81
CA VAL A 591 -25.22 -25.33 -15.77
C VAL A 591 -25.66 -24.01 -15.13
N VAL A 592 -24.77 -23.01 -15.05
CA VAL A 592 -25.10 -21.66 -14.54
C VAL A 592 -24.48 -20.61 -15.45
N THR A 593 -25.23 -19.54 -15.74
CA THR A 593 -24.68 -18.33 -16.36
C THR A 593 -25.48 -17.09 -15.98
N ASN A 594 -24.80 -15.98 -15.77
CA ASN A 594 -25.41 -14.66 -15.60
C ASN A 594 -24.67 -13.55 -16.39
N GLY A 595 -24.01 -13.94 -17.49
CA GLY A 595 -23.19 -13.05 -18.32
C GLY A 595 -21.72 -13.08 -17.92
N ASP A 596 -21.36 -12.45 -16.81
CA ASP A 596 -19.96 -12.37 -16.32
C ASP A 596 -19.47 -13.72 -15.78
N PHE A 597 -20.34 -14.49 -15.13
CA PHE A 597 -20.00 -15.80 -14.56
C PHE A 597 -20.62 -16.94 -15.36
N ARG A 598 -19.83 -17.99 -15.60
CA ARG A 598 -20.23 -19.23 -16.27
C ARG A 598 -19.72 -20.42 -15.45
N LEU A 599 -20.63 -21.35 -15.15
CA LEU A 599 -20.33 -22.63 -14.52
C LEU A 599 -20.63 -23.74 -15.51
N TYR A 600 -19.66 -24.63 -15.69
CA TYR A 600 -19.79 -25.82 -16.51
C TYR A 600 -19.67 -27.06 -15.63
N TYR A 601 -20.48 -28.06 -15.93
CA TYR A 601 -20.35 -29.41 -15.41
C TYR A 601 -19.58 -30.24 -16.44
N VAL A 602 -18.39 -30.70 -16.06
CA VAL A 602 -17.57 -31.64 -16.85
C VAL A 602 -17.94 -33.04 -16.38
N SER A 603 -18.46 -33.87 -17.29
CA SER A 603 -18.81 -35.25 -16.98
C SER A 603 -17.59 -36.17 -17.00
N GLU A 604 -17.79 -37.40 -16.53
CA GLU A 604 -16.94 -38.53 -16.87
C GLU A 604 -17.12 -38.92 -18.35
#